data_AF-A0A1X9N634-F1
#
_entry.id   AF-A0A1X9N634-F1
#
_cell.length_a   1.000
_cell.length_b   1.000
_cell.length_c   1.000
_cell.angle_alpha   90.00
_cell.angle_beta   90.00
_cell.angle_gamma   90.00
#
_symmetry.space_group_name_H-M   'P 1'
#
loop_
_entity.id
_entity.type
_entity.pdbx_description
1 polymer ?
#
loop_
_entity_poly.entity_id
_entity_poly.type
_entity_poly.pdbx_seq_one_letter_code
_entity_poly.pdbx_strand_id
1 'polypeptide(L)'
;MMASHHGDRQLIERSSQLFGDSLAQQLARDASNPLVQGDKLSLQSIVNKLVASPIVLRGAIYDVENRPIAEAGEQQADGQSLSASITFQDSIAGYAVITLDAKPLLQQAANTRWQLAFLALLLSAFCYLLALIPARRLTAVLLDLAAITRLPKSRRDSNTGIDYPGQDELQQLAAIILAMPAPPEPGKVTISSSLSPAILAIEIVNLKALQQDPNTQQLSQGLAKLKQQLEMICKLYEGELQVNRSNGFSIHFKPTDDENNYPFRALCSGYLIVQWMQDQDLFTLHAGLALDGKSGKHSSEIDKDLALQATTEQALDIAIEGKLVINSTIYNHASVGNRVQSSISNHTEKVSKNSSRIVETLLEPYGALLERQLETLKAQVNP
;
A
#
# COMPACT_ATOMS: atom_id res chain seq x y z
N MET A 1 16.75 21.82 -17.21
CA MET A 1 16.81 23.27 -16.91
C MET A 1 17.61 24.12 -17.92
N MET A 2 18.22 23.55 -18.97
CA MET A 2 18.91 24.34 -20.02
C MET A 2 18.00 24.79 -21.19
N ALA A 3 16.83 24.16 -21.38
CA ALA A 3 15.92 24.48 -22.47
C ALA A 3 15.16 25.82 -22.29
N SER A 4 14.80 26.22 -21.05
CA SER A 4 14.13 27.51 -20.85
C SER A 4 15.08 28.70 -21.05
N HIS A 5 16.37 28.51 -20.77
CA HIS A 5 17.36 29.59 -20.85
C HIS A 5 17.64 30.07 -22.29
N HIS A 6 17.41 29.21 -23.30
CA HIS A 6 17.46 29.60 -24.71
C HIS A 6 16.16 30.29 -25.15
N GLY A 7 15.00 29.81 -24.67
CA GLY A 7 13.70 30.41 -24.99
C GLY A 7 13.60 31.85 -24.49
N ASP A 8 14.03 32.11 -23.26
CA ASP A 8 13.97 33.44 -22.66
C ASP A 8 14.89 34.44 -23.38
N ARG A 9 16.09 34.01 -23.79
CA ARG A 9 17.01 34.85 -24.58
C ARG A 9 16.44 35.17 -25.95
N GLN A 10 15.87 34.18 -26.64
CA GLN A 10 15.24 34.38 -27.95
C GLN A 10 14.02 35.31 -27.88
N LEU A 11 13.23 35.22 -26.81
CA LEU A 11 12.08 36.09 -26.57
C LEU A 11 12.50 37.54 -26.32
N ILE A 12 13.57 37.75 -25.54
CA ILE A 12 14.11 39.08 -25.23
C ILE A 12 14.79 39.71 -26.46
N GLU A 13 15.52 38.92 -27.26
CA GLU A 13 16.10 39.39 -28.53
C GLU A 13 15.01 39.80 -29.52
N ARG A 14 13.95 39.00 -29.66
CA ARG A 14 12.80 39.34 -30.53
C ARG A 14 12.06 40.57 -30.06
N SER A 15 11.82 40.72 -28.76
CA SER A 15 11.13 41.91 -28.25
C SER A 15 11.99 43.15 -28.48
N SER A 16 13.30 43.07 -28.22
CA SER A 16 14.23 44.17 -28.48
C SER A 16 14.31 44.56 -29.95
N GLN A 17 14.25 43.59 -30.87
CA GLN A 17 14.18 43.86 -32.32
C GLN A 17 12.93 44.65 -32.70
N LEU A 18 11.75 44.16 -32.27
CA LEU A 18 10.47 44.81 -32.59
C LEU A 18 10.37 46.22 -31.99
N PHE A 19 10.88 46.42 -30.77
CA PHE A 19 10.97 47.73 -30.16
C PHE A 19 11.94 48.64 -30.91
N GLY A 20 13.12 48.13 -31.28
CA GLY A 20 14.13 48.88 -32.04
C GLY A 20 13.63 49.32 -33.42
N ASP A 21 12.94 48.44 -34.14
CA ASP A 21 12.34 48.73 -35.44
C ASP A 21 11.28 49.83 -35.34
N SER A 22 10.42 49.74 -34.32
CA SER A 22 9.38 50.76 -34.08
C SER A 22 10.00 52.12 -33.73
N LEU A 23 11.05 52.13 -32.91
CA LEU A 23 11.78 53.35 -32.53
C LEU A 23 12.46 53.99 -33.74
N ALA A 24 13.09 53.16 -34.59
CA ALA A 24 13.77 53.62 -35.80
C ALA A 24 12.78 54.19 -36.81
N GLN A 25 11.62 53.54 -37.00
CA GLN A 25 10.56 54.06 -37.85
C GLN A 25 9.97 55.36 -37.32
N GLN A 26 9.76 55.48 -36.01
CA GLN A 26 9.27 56.71 -35.40
C GLN A 26 10.28 57.85 -35.55
N LEU A 27 11.56 57.59 -35.26
CA LEU A 27 12.65 58.54 -35.50
C LEU A 27 12.70 58.97 -36.97
N ALA A 28 12.53 58.04 -37.91
CA ALA A 28 12.54 58.35 -39.32
C ALA A 28 11.36 59.22 -39.76
N ARG A 29 10.17 59.02 -39.17
CA ARG A 29 9.01 59.88 -39.41
C ARG A 29 9.21 61.28 -38.84
N ASP A 30 9.67 61.37 -37.61
CA ASP A 30 9.88 62.65 -36.91
C ASP A 30 11.03 63.46 -37.53
N ALA A 31 12.05 62.79 -38.06
CA ALA A 31 13.18 63.40 -38.75
C ALA A 31 12.92 63.78 -40.21
N SER A 32 11.85 63.27 -40.85
CA SER A 32 11.58 63.53 -42.28
C SER A 32 11.44 65.02 -42.60
N ASN A 33 10.66 65.76 -41.81
CA ASN A 33 10.42 67.17 -42.06
C ASN A 33 11.65 68.06 -41.76
N PRO A 34 12.33 67.93 -40.60
CA PRO A 34 13.55 68.69 -40.31
C PRO A 34 14.72 68.37 -41.26
N LEU A 35 14.81 67.13 -41.75
CA LEU A 35 15.88 66.71 -42.67
C LEU A 35 15.75 67.40 -44.03
N VAL A 36 14.54 67.45 -44.59
CA VAL A 36 14.27 68.14 -45.87
C VAL A 36 14.46 69.65 -45.75
N GLN A 37 14.15 70.23 -44.59
CA GLN A 37 14.36 71.65 -44.31
C GLN A 37 15.81 72.01 -43.97
N GLY A 38 16.69 71.02 -43.80
CA GLY A 38 18.08 71.24 -43.41
C GLY A 38 18.25 71.75 -41.97
N ASP A 39 17.24 71.58 -41.10
CA ASP A 39 17.29 72.04 -39.71
C ASP A 39 18.05 71.04 -38.83
N LYS A 40 19.38 71.20 -38.85
CA LYS A 40 20.30 70.40 -38.04
C LYS A 40 20.05 70.51 -36.54
N LEU A 41 19.57 71.66 -36.05
CA LEU A 41 19.31 71.86 -34.62
C LEU A 41 18.10 71.05 -34.16
N SER A 42 17.04 71.03 -34.96
CA SER A 42 15.86 70.19 -34.71
C SER A 42 16.22 68.70 -34.76
N LEU A 43 17.00 68.27 -35.76
CA LEU A 43 17.49 66.88 -35.83
C LEU A 43 18.31 66.51 -34.60
N GLN A 44 19.24 67.37 -34.16
CA GLN A 44 20.04 67.14 -32.96
C GLN A 44 19.17 67.05 -31.70
N SER A 45 18.13 67.88 -31.58
CA SER A 45 17.20 67.83 -30.43
C SER A 45 16.41 66.52 -30.40
N ILE A 46 15.92 66.06 -31.56
CA ILE A 46 15.17 64.80 -31.68
C ILE A 46 16.06 63.61 -31.27
N VAL A 47 17.28 63.54 -31.80
CA VAL A 47 18.22 62.46 -31.49
C VAL A 47 18.65 62.51 -30.01
N ASN A 48 18.86 63.70 -29.45
CA ASN A 48 19.25 63.86 -28.04
C ASN A 48 18.13 63.47 -27.06
N LYS A 49 16.86 63.78 -27.39
CA LYS A 49 15.70 63.30 -26.61
C LYS A 49 15.55 61.78 -26.66
N LEU A 50 15.95 61.16 -27.77
CA LEU A 50 15.89 59.71 -27.94
C LEU A 50 16.93 58.98 -27.07
N VAL A 51 18.15 59.51 -27.01
CA VAL A 51 19.26 58.97 -26.19
C VAL A 51 19.06 59.23 -24.70
N ALA A 52 18.18 60.17 -24.32
CA ALA A 52 17.76 60.33 -22.92
C ALA A 52 16.98 59.12 -22.38
N SER A 53 16.49 58.23 -23.25
CA SER A 53 15.86 56.97 -22.85
C SER A 53 16.93 55.94 -22.48
N PRO A 54 16.84 55.28 -21.29
CA PRO A 54 17.89 54.41 -20.75
C PRO A 54 18.16 53.12 -21.54
N ILE A 55 17.46 52.89 -22.64
CA ILE A 55 17.57 51.71 -23.51
C ILE A 55 18.36 52.03 -24.80
N VAL A 56 18.49 53.32 -25.15
CA VAL A 56 19.14 53.78 -26.40
C VAL A 56 20.55 54.28 -26.09
N LEU A 57 21.58 53.57 -26.57
CA LEU A 57 22.98 53.96 -26.40
C LEU A 57 23.41 55.05 -27.39
N ARG A 58 22.89 54.98 -28.62
CA ARG A 58 23.26 55.88 -29.71
C ARG A 58 22.09 56.08 -30.65
N GLY A 59 21.90 57.32 -31.09
CA GLY A 59 21.05 57.65 -32.23
C GLY A 59 21.86 58.47 -33.23
N ALA A 60 21.72 58.16 -34.51
CA ALA A 60 22.38 58.88 -35.59
C ALA A 60 21.45 59.01 -36.79
N ILE A 61 21.50 60.16 -37.46
CA ILE A 61 20.79 60.42 -38.71
C ILE A 61 21.82 60.68 -39.78
N TYR A 62 21.77 59.87 -40.82
CA TYR A 62 22.66 59.92 -41.97
C TYR A 62 21.93 60.47 -43.20
N ASP A 63 22.66 61.22 -44.00
CA ASP A 63 22.25 61.62 -45.33
C ASP A 63 22.30 60.44 -46.32
N VAL A 64 21.77 60.62 -47.53
CA VAL A 64 21.89 59.65 -48.65
C VAL A 64 23.34 59.35 -49.03
N GLU A 65 24.26 60.27 -48.76
CA GLU A 65 25.72 60.08 -48.93
C GLU A 65 26.39 59.37 -47.74
N ASN A 66 25.60 58.85 -46.78
CA ASN A 66 26.07 58.21 -45.55
C ASN A 66 26.92 59.13 -44.64
N ARG A 67 26.67 60.44 -44.71
CA ARG A 67 27.30 61.44 -43.84
C ARG A 67 26.42 61.70 -42.62
N PRO A 68 26.95 61.66 -41.38
CA PRO A 68 26.16 61.93 -40.19
C PRO A 68 25.78 63.41 -40.12
N ILE A 69 24.49 63.71 -40.15
CA ILE A 69 23.95 65.07 -40.02
C ILE A 69 23.69 65.41 -38.55
N ALA A 70 23.19 64.44 -37.77
CA ALA A 70 22.95 64.56 -36.34
C ALA A 70 23.30 63.24 -35.64
N GLU A 71 23.95 63.33 -34.48
CA GLU A 71 24.38 62.16 -33.71
C GLU A 71 24.37 62.50 -32.21
N ALA A 72 23.85 61.59 -31.39
CA ALA A 72 23.96 61.67 -29.93
C ALA A 72 24.19 60.27 -29.34
N GLY A 73 24.85 60.23 -28.18
CA GLY A 73 25.13 59.00 -27.43
C GLY A 73 26.58 58.54 -27.52
N GLU A 74 26.80 57.27 -27.20
CA GLU A 74 28.13 56.68 -27.07
C GLU A 74 28.72 56.33 -28.44
N GLN A 75 29.90 56.87 -28.77
CA GLN A 75 30.50 56.72 -30.11
C GLN A 75 30.91 55.27 -30.46
N GLN A 76 31.16 54.44 -29.45
CA GLN A 76 31.58 53.05 -29.60
C GLN A 76 30.66 52.14 -28.78
N ALA A 77 29.38 52.13 -29.16
CA ALA A 77 28.35 51.31 -28.54
C ALA A 77 28.43 49.86 -29.05
N ASP A 78 28.80 48.93 -28.17
CA ASP A 78 28.70 47.48 -28.39
C ASP A 78 27.26 47.02 -28.11
N GLY A 79 26.40 47.25 -29.10
CA GLY A 79 24.97 46.98 -29.04
C GLY A 79 24.38 46.67 -30.42
N GLN A 80 23.12 46.27 -30.44
CA GLN A 80 22.44 45.93 -31.70
C GLN A 80 22.02 47.23 -32.41
N SER A 81 22.50 47.42 -33.65
CA SER A 81 22.12 48.56 -34.49
C SER A 81 20.92 48.21 -35.37
N LEU A 82 19.92 49.10 -35.39
CA LEU A 82 18.75 49.01 -36.25
C LEU A 82 18.62 50.30 -37.06
N SER A 83 18.20 50.17 -38.32
CA SER A 83 18.13 51.28 -39.26
C SER A 83 16.77 51.36 -39.93
N ALA A 84 16.24 52.57 -40.07
CA ALA A 84 15.04 52.85 -40.85
C ALA A 84 15.32 53.93 -41.91
N SER A 85 14.74 53.77 -43.09
CA SER A 85 14.83 54.76 -44.17
C SER A 85 13.90 55.95 -43.90
N ILE A 86 14.44 57.16 -44.01
CA ILE A 86 13.69 58.42 -43.94
C ILE A 86 13.18 58.72 -45.35
N THR A 87 11.86 58.78 -45.52
CA THR A 87 11.23 59.02 -46.82
C THR A 87 10.44 60.33 -46.79
N PHE A 88 10.47 61.09 -47.88
CA PHE A 88 9.64 62.27 -48.12
C PHE A 88 9.06 62.20 -49.53
N GLN A 89 7.72 62.26 -49.65
CA GLN A 89 7.00 62.21 -50.93
C GLN A 89 7.51 61.08 -51.87
N ASP A 90 7.66 59.87 -51.33
CA ASP A 90 8.14 58.65 -52.02
C ASP A 90 9.61 58.62 -52.46
N SER A 91 10.45 59.56 -52.00
CA SER A 91 11.91 59.53 -52.19
C SER A 91 12.65 59.36 -50.86
N ILE A 92 13.74 58.58 -50.87
CA ILE A 92 14.61 58.40 -49.69
C ILE A 92 15.43 59.68 -49.48
N ALA A 93 15.28 60.30 -48.32
CA ALA A 93 15.99 61.51 -47.91
C ALA A 93 17.18 61.20 -46.99
N GLY A 94 17.25 60.01 -46.40
CA GLY A 94 18.34 59.60 -45.51
C GLY A 94 18.02 58.34 -44.71
N TYR A 95 18.83 58.06 -43.68
CA TYR A 95 18.69 56.89 -42.81
C TYR A 95 18.80 57.28 -41.34
N ALA A 96 17.87 56.77 -40.54
CA ALA A 96 17.92 56.86 -39.09
C ALA A 96 18.49 55.55 -38.53
N VAL A 97 19.57 55.61 -37.75
CA VAL A 97 20.22 54.46 -37.12
C VAL A 97 20.18 54.62 -35.61
N ILE A 98 19.79 53.56 -34.91
CA ILE A 98 19.68 53.50 -33.46
C ILE A 98 20.43 52.27 -32.96
N THR A 99 21.24 52.45 -31.92
CA THR A 99 21.91 51.35 -31.22
C THR A 99 21.31 51.18 -29.83
N LEU A 100 20.83 49.97 -29.52
CA LEU A 100 20.22 49.66 -28.23
C LEU A 100 21.12 48.76 -27.36
N ASP A 101 21.05 48.94 -26.03
CA ASP A 101 21.63 48.01 -25.06
C ASP A 101 20.56 47.12 -24.44
N ALA A 102 20.65 45.82 -24.68
CA ALA A 102 19.78 44.82 -24.03
C ALA A 102 20.37 44.30 -22.69
N LYS A 103 21.63 44.61 -22.37
CA LYS A 103 22.31 44.17 -21.12
C LYS A 103 21.60 44.65 -19.84
N PRO A 104 21.15 45.92 -19.70
CA PRO A 104 20.48 46.36 -18.46
C PRO A 104 19.14 45.66 -18.20
N LEU A 105 18.39 45.33 -19.26
CA LEU A 105 17.14 44.57 -19.14
C LEU A 105 17.39 43.14 -18.64
N LEU A 106 18.45 42.49 -19.12
CA LEU A 106 18.86 41.16 -18.67
C LEU A 106 19.29 41.16 -17.19
N GLN A 107 20.01 42.21 -16.76
CA GLN A 107 20.51 42.32 -15.40
C GLN A 107 19.38 42.58 -14.39
N GLN A 108 18.38 43.38 -14.77
CA GLN A 108 17.20 43.63 -13.94
C GLN A 108 16.34 42.38 -13.80
N ALA A 109 16.13 41.62 -14.88
CA ALA A 109 15.39 40.35 -14.85
C ALA A 109 16.08 39.28 -13.99
N ALA A 110 17.42 39.23 -13.99
CA ALA A 110 18.18 38.28 -13.18
C ALA A 110 18.03 38.52 -11.67
N ASN A 111 17.99 39.78 -11.24
CA ASN A 111 17.83 40.14 -9.83
C ASN A 111 16.43 39.76 -9.31
N THR A 112 15.39 40.01 -10.10
CA THR A 112 14.01 39.61 -9.75
C THR A 112 13.86 38.10 -9.65
N ARG A 113 14.57 37.33 -10.48
CA ARG A 113 14.55 35.86 -10.41
C ARG A 113 15.12 35.32 -9.10
N TRP A 114 16.19 35.93 -8.58
CA TRP A 114 16.76 35.56 -7.29
C TRP A 114 15.79 35.84 -6.13
N GLN A 115 15.07 36.96 -6.19
CA GLN A 115 14.03 37.28 -5.21
C GLN A 115 12.88 36.26 -5.22
N LEU A 116 12.41 35.85 -6.41
CA LEU A 116 11.38 34.82 -6.55
C LEU A 116 11.84 33.45 -6.05
N ALA A 117 13.08 33.06 -6.35
CA ALA A 117 13.64 31.79 -5.87
C ALA A 117 13.74 31.76 -4.34
N PHE A 118 14.18 32.86 -3.74
CA PHE A 118 14.24 32.98 -2.28
C PHE A 118 12.85 32.93 -1.65
N LEU A 119 11.87 33.62 -2.22
CA LEU A 119 10.48 33.59 -1.77
C LEU A 119 9.89 32.17 -1.85
N ALA A 120 10.12 31.46 -2.95
CA ALA A 120 9.64 30.09 -3.13
C ALA A 120 10.26 29.12 -2.12
N LEU A 121 11.56 29.27 -1.84
CA LEU A 121 12.25 28.47 -0.83
C LEU A 121 11.69 28.73 0.57
N LEU A 122 11.47 29.99 0.92
CA LEU A 122 10.89 30.39 2.20
C LEU A 122 9.47 29.82 2.36
N LEU A 123 8.63 29.94 1.32
CA LEU A 123 7.29 29.38 1.31
C LEU A 123 7.30 27.85 1.47
N SER A 124 8.21 27.16 0.77
CA SER A 124 8.38 25.70 0.90
C SER A 124 8.80 25.30 2.31
N ALA A 125 9.76 26.02 2.91
CA ALA A 125 10.19 25.76 4.28
C ALA A 125 9.06 26.01 5.29
N PHE A 126 8.27 27.06 5.06
CA PHE A 126 7.11 27.39 5.89
C PHE A 126 6.01 26.32 5.81
N CYS A 127 5.65 25.86 4.61
CA CYS A 127 4.73 24.74 4.42
C CYS A 127 5.24 23.46 5.09
N TYR A 128 6.54 23.16 4.98
CA TYR A 128 7.13 21.99 5.62
C TYR A 128 7.07 22.08 7.15
N LEU A 129 7.36 23.24 7.74
CA LEU A 129 7.21 23.47 9.17
C LEU A 129 5.76 23.36 9.64
N LEU A 130 4.82 23.95 8.89
CA LEU A 130 3.39 23.85 9.19
C LEU A 130 2.88 22.40 9.09
N ALA A 131 3.45 21.57 8.22
CA ALA A 131 3.09 20.16 8.11
C ALA A 131 3.72 19.29 9.23
N LEU A 132 4.92 19.63 9.69
CA LEU A 132 5.62 18.88 10.75
C LEU A 132 4.92 18.97 12.11
N ILE A 133 4.31 20.11 12.44
CA ILE A 133 3.62 20.33 13.72
C ILE A 133 2.44 19.35 13.91
N PRO A 134 1.44 19.26 12.99
CA PRO A 134 0.35 18.32 13.12
C PRO A 134 0.81 16.88 12.94
N ALA A 135 1.78 16.59 12.06
CA ALA A 135 2.30 15.23 11.88
C ALA A 135 2.89 14.67 13.18
N ARG A 136 3.65 15.48 13.93
CA ARG A 136 4.18 15.08 15.24
C ARG A 136 3.08 14.92 16.29
N ARG A 137 2.07 15.80 16.29
CA ARG A 137 0.91 15.69 17.21
C ARG A 137 0.09 14.44 16.94
N LEU A 138 -0.22 14.14 15.68
CA LEU A 138 -0.94 12.93 15.27
C LEU A 138 -0.16 11.67 15.64
N THR A 139 1.17 11.68 15.44
CA THR A 139 2.02 10.54 15.80
C THR A 139 1.99 10.27 17.31
N ALA A 140 2.05 11.31 18.14
CA ALA A 140 1.96 11.17 19.60
C ALA A 140 0.60 10.60 20.02
N VAL A 141 -0.50 11.14 19.48
CA VAL A 141 -1.86 10.67 19.77
C VAL A 141 -2.09 9.22 19.36
N LEU A 142 -1.56 8.81 18.19
CA LEU A 142 -1.63 7.42 17.74
C LEU A 142 -0.82 6.47 18.62
N LEU A 143 0.34 6.93 19.12
CA LEU A 143 1.16 6.14 20.04
C LEU A 143 0.47 5.94 21.39
N ASP A 144 -0.19 6.98 21.91
CA ASP A 144 -0.96 6.92 23.17
C ASP A 144 -2.20 6.02 23.02
N LEU A 145 -2.92 6.12 21.90
CA LEU A 145 -4.02 5.21 21.57
C LEU A 145 -3.54 3.75 21.44
N ALA A 146 -2.38 3.52 20.82
CA ALA A 146 -1.76 2.19 20.73
C ALA A 146 -1.33 1.66 22.11
N ALA A 147 -0.91 2.53 23.02
CA ALA A 147 -0.56 2.15 24.39
C ALA A 147 -1.80 1.76 25.21
N ILE A 148 -2.91 2.50 25.08
CA ILE A 148 -4.16 2.24 25.81
C ILE A 148 -4.86 0.97 25.32
N THR A 149 -4.82 0.71 24.01
CA THR A 149 -5.35 -0.54 23.43
C THR A 149 -4.56 -1.77 23.85
N ARG A 150 -3.26 -1.63 24.15
CA ARG A 150 -2.40 -2.71 24.68
C ARG A 150 -2.54 -2.94 26.19
N LEU A 151 -3.21 -2.05 26.93
CA LEU A 151 -3.46 -2.21 28.37
C LEU A 151 -4.75 -3.02 28.62
N PRO A 152 -4.70 -4.11 29.42
CA PRO A 152 -5.89 -4.87 29.80
C PRO A 152 -6.86 -4.02 30.64
N LYS A 153 -8.17 -4.16 30.39
CA LYS A 153 -9.24 -3.31 30.97
C LYS A 153 -9.26 -3.30 32.51
N SER A 154 -8.67 -4.32 33.17
CA SER A 154 -8.52 -4.39 34.63
C SER A 154 -7.59 -3.34 35.25
N ARG A 155 -6.77 -2.63 34.45
CA ARG A 155 -5.88 -1.55 34.91
C ARG A 155 -6.25 -0.19 34.34
N ARG A 156 -7.31 -0.09 33.52
CA ARG A 156 -7.88 1.20 33.10
C ARG A 156 -8.72 1.74 34.23
N ASP A 157 -8.10 2.62 35.03
CA ASP A 157 -8.85 3.45 35.95
C ASP A 157 -9.72 4.44 35.16
N SER A 158 -10.81 4.90 35.75
CA SER A 158 -11.69 5.97 35.26
C SER A 158 -10.96 7.27 34.86
N ASN A 159 -9.69 7.40 35.25
CA ASN A 159 -8.79 8.51 34.92
C ASN A 159 -7.80 8.23 33.76
N THR A 160 -7.86 7.09 33.07
CA THR A 160 -7.09 6.91 31.82
C THR A 160 -7.78 7.66 30.68
N GLY A 161 -7.74 8.99 30.74
CA GLY A 161 -8.12 9.87 29.64
C GLY A 161 -6.95 10.02 28.67
N ILE A 162 -7.25 10.03 27.38
CA ILE A 162 -6.30 10.49 26.38
C ILE A 162 -6.22 12.01 26.56
N ASP A 163 -5.03 12.56 26.83
CA ASP A 163 -4.78 14.00 26.97
C ASP A 163 -4.80 14.68 25.59
N TYR A 164 -5.91 14.51 24.88
CA TYR A 164 -6.16 15.11 23.58
C TYR A 164 -7.17 16.26 23.76
N PRO A 165 -6.74 17.52 23.58
CA PRO A 165 -7.60 18.69 23.79
C PRO A 165 -8.54 18.98 22.61
N GLY A 166 -8.44 18.22 21.51
CA GLY A 166 -9.27 18.42 20.32
C GLY A 166 -10.67 17.84 20.50
N GLN A 167 -11.67 18.47 19.87
CA GLN A 167 -13.07 18.01 19.85
C GLN A 167 -13.46 17.48 18.46
N ASP A 168 -12.50 16.88 17.76
CA ASP A 168 -12.66 16.41 16.38
C ASP A 168 -12.91 14.89 16.32
N GLU A 169 -12.88 14.32 15.11
CA GLU A 169 -13.14 12.91 14.87
C GLU A 169 -12.17 11.98 15.61
N LEU A 170 -10.98 12.47 15.99
CA LEU A 170 -10.02 11.69 16.77
C LEU A 170 -10.47 11.54 18.21
N GLN A 171 -11.06 12.59 18.80
CA GLN A 171 -11.66 12.51 20.13
C GLN A 171 -12.92 11.65 20.11
N GLN A 172 -13.69 11.69 19.02
CA GLN A 172 -14.85 10.83 18.84
C GLN A 172 -14.43 9.36 18.69
N LEU A 173 -13.37 9.08 17.93
CA LEU A 173 -12.79 7.74 17.81
C LEU A 173 -12.20 7.25 19.13
N ALA A 174 -11.49 8.11 19.86
CA ALA A 174 -11.00 7.83 21.20
C ALA A 174 -12.16 7.46 22.14
N ALA A 175 -13.21 8.27 22.16
CA ALA A 175 -14.42 7.99 22.92
C ALA A 175 -15.09 6.68 22.49
N ILE A 176 -15.15 6.38 21.18
CA ILE A 176 -15.67 5.11 20.66
C ILE A 176 -14.78 3.94 21.09
N ILE A 177 -13.45 4.05 21.08
CA ILE A 177 -12.54 2.98 21.53
C ILE A 177 -12.67 2.76 23.05
N LEU A 178 -12.82 3.83 23.84
CA LEU A 178 -13.10 3.72 25.27
C LEU A 178 -14.50 3.16 25.56
N ALA A 179 -15.50 3.53 24.76
CA ALA A 179 -16.90 3.14 24.90
C ALA A 179 -17.27 1.85 24.15
N MET A 180 -16.37 1.30 23.34
CA MET A 180 -16.60 0.07 22.60
C MET A 180 -16.87 -1.01 23.64
N PRO A 181 -18.00 -1.75 23.53
CA PRO A 181 -18.17 -2.96 24.30
C PRO A 181 -16.96 -3.80 23.96
N ALA A 182 -16.25 -4.31 24.98
CA ALA A 182 -15.21 -5.27 24.70
C ALA A 182 -15.83 -6.32 23.76
N PRO A 183 -15.15 -6.76 22.67
CA PRO A 183 -15.50 -8.09 22.14
C PRO A 183 -15.58 -8.97 23.38
N PRO A 184 -16.68 -9.72 23.57
CA PRO A 184 -16.97 -10.34 24.86
C PRO A 184 -15.65 -10.83 25.37
N GLU A 185 -15.15 -10.25 26.48
CA GLU A 185 -13.96 -10.79 27.11
C GLU A 185 -14.28 -12.29 27.13
N PRO A 186 -13.45 -13.20 26.58
CA PRO A 186 -13.64 -14.61 26.89
C PRO A 186 -13.73 -14.58 28.40
N GLY A 187 -14.93 -14.88 28.92
CA GLY A 187 -15.42 -14.16 30.09
C GLY A 187 -14.40 -14.11 31.21
N LYS A 188 -14.76 -13.39 32.26
CA LYS A 188 -14.74 -14.12 33.53
C LYS A 188 -15.61 -15.38 33.36
N VAL A 189 -15.08 -16.40 32.71
CA VAL A 189 -15.44 -17.79 32.88
C VAL A 189 -14.93 -18.06 34.29
N THR A 190 -15.79 -17.69 35.23
CA THR A 190 -15.92 -18.41 36.48
C THR A 190 -15.74 -19.88 36.14
N ILE A 191 -14.65 -20.42 36.66
CA ILE A 191 -13.99 -21.68 36.33
C ILE A 191 -14.99 -22.79 35.95
N SER A 192 -14.98 -23.16 34.66
CA SER A 192 -15.28 -24.49 34.12
C SER A 192 -15.26 -24.33 32.60
N SER A 193 -14.20 -24.66 31.86
CA SER A 193 -13.55 -25.96 31.88
C SER A 193 -12.19 -25.86 31.20
N SER A 194 -11.22 -26.52 31.78
CA SER A 194 -9.84 -26.64 31.32
C SER A 194 -9.74 -27.60 30.13
N LEU A 195 -10.62 -27.45 29.14
CA LEU A 195 -10.73 -28.36 28.02
C LEU A 195 -9.79 -27.93 26.90
N SER A 196 -8.86 -28.81 26.56
CA SER A 196 -7.98 -28.66 25.41
C SER A 196 -8.76 -28.89 24.11
N PRO A 197 -8.43 -28.19 23.02
CA PRO A 197 -9.10 -28.38 21.73
C PRO A 197 -8.78 -29.77 21.14
N ALA A 198 -9.73 -30.33 20.39
CA ALA A 198 -9.48 -31.54 19.60
C ALA A 198 -8.84 -31.15 18.27
N ILE A 199 -7.75 -31.83 17.90
CA ILE A 199 -7.00 -31.54 16.67
C ILE A 199 -7.04 -32.76 15.77
N LEU A 200 -7.53 -32.54 14.55
CA LEU A 200 -7.46 -33.48 13.45
C LEU A 200 -6.28 -33.09 12.56
N ALA A 201 -5.27 -33.95 12.48
CA ALA A 201 -4.12 -33.75 11.60
C ALA A 201 -4.23 -34.68 10.39
N ILE A 202 -4.02 -34.10 9.20
CA ILE A 202 -4.11 -34.78 7.92
C ILE A 202 -2.77 -34.57 7.20
N GLU A 203 -2.05 -35.63 6.91
CA GLU A 203 -0.79 -35.61 6.18
C GLU A 203 -0.94 -36.24 4.80
N ILE A 204 -0.37 -35.57 3.78
CA ILE A 204 -0.31 -36.03 2.40
C ILE A 204 1.05 -36.69 2.16
N VAL A 205 1.13 -38.02 2.29
CA VAL A 205 2.40 -38.76 2.24
C VAL A 205 3.05 -38.64 0.85
N ASN A 206 2.26 -38.77 -0.22
CA ASN A 206 2.78 -38.75 -1.58
C ASN A 206 2.99 -37.34 -2.16
N LEU A 207 2.83 -36.27 -1.38
CA LEU A 207 2.94 -34.90 -1.91
C LEU A 207 4.34 -34.60 -2.45
N LYS A 208 5.40 -35.09 -1.79
CA LYS A 208 6.78 -34.89 -2.24
C LYS A 208 7.07 -35.57 -3.59
N ALA A 209 6.51 -36.75 -3.83
CA ALA A 209 6.69 -37.43 -5.11
C ALA A 209 5.85 -36.76 -6.21
N LEU A 210 4.63 -36.33 -5.88
CA LEU A 210 3.76 -35.58 -6.80
C LEU A 210 4.35 -34.21 -7.17
N GLN A 211 5.12 -33.57 -6.29
CA GLN A 211 5.85 -32.32 -6.58
C GLN A 211 7.02 -32.52 -7.56
N GLN A 212 7.55 -33.75 -7.70
CA GLN A 212 8.65 -34.07 -8.62
C GLN A 212 8.16 -34.42 -10.04
N ASP A 213 6.85 -34.62 -10.21
CA ASP A 213 6.23 -34.87 -11.52
C ASP A 213 6.08 -33.54 -12.30
N PRO A 214 6.44 -33.47 -13.60
CA PRO A 214 6.24 -32.27 -14.43
C PRO A 214 4.77 -31.78 -14.54
N ASN A 215 3.78 -32.56 -14.09
CA ASN A 215 2.36 -32.20 -14.15
C ASN A 215 1.88 -31.24 -13.03
N THR A 216 2.56 -30.10 -12.86
CA THR A 216 2.28 -29.10 -11.80
C THR A 216 0.85 -28.54 -11.84
N GLN A 217 0.23 -28.47 -13.03
CA GLN A 217 -1.14 -27.97 -13.20
C GLN A 217 -2.17 -28.91 -12.56
N GLN A 218 -2.06 -30.23 -12.76
CA GLN A 218 -2.98 -31.20 -12.17
C GLN A 218 -2.84 -31.26 -10.64
N LEU A 219 -1.61 -31.17 -10.13
CA LEU A 219 -1.35 -31.12 -8.70
C LEU A 219 -1.98 -29.90 -8.02
N SER A 220 -1.78 -28.70 -8.58
CA SER A 220 -2.34 -27.47 -8.02
C SER A 220 -3.86 -27.46 -8.03
N GLN A 221 -4.48 -27.97 -9.11
CA GLN A 221 -5.94 -28.13 -9.19
C GLN A 221 -6.46 -29.16 -8.18
N GLY A 222 -5.76 -30.29 -8.02
CA GLY A 222 -6.09 -31.31 -7.02
C GLY A 222 -6.02 -30.78 -5.59
N LEU A 223 -4.96 -30.03 -5.25
CA LEU A 223 -4.81 -29.39 -3.93
C LEU A 223 -5.86 -28.30 -3.68
N ALA A 224 -6.21 -27.50 -4.69
CA ALA A 224 -7.26 -26.50 -4.57
C ALA A 224 -8.62 -27.16 -4.29
N LYS A 225 -8.93 -28.25 -5.00
CA LYS A 225 -10.15 -29.05 -4.79
C LYS A 225 -10.17 -29.66 -3.39
N LEU A 226 -9.06 -30.25 -2.94
CA LEU A 226 -8.89 -30.80 -1.60
C LEU A 226 -9.13 -29.73 -0.53
N LYS A 227 -8.48 -28.57 -0.64
CA LYS A 227 -8.67 -27.46 0.31
C LYS A 227 -10.12 -27.00 0.38
N GLN A 228 -10.78 -26.83 -0.76
CA GLN A 228 -12.18 -26.40 -0.82
C GLN A 228 -13.12 -27.39 -0.11
N GLN A 229 -12.87 -28.69 -0.23
CA GLN A 229 -13.66 -29.71 0.46
C GLN A 229 -13.42 -29.70 1.97
N LEU A 230 -12.15 -29.58 2.39
CA LEU A 230 -11.82 -29.44 3.81
C LEU A 230 -12.51 -28.21 4.42
N GLU A 231 -12.52 -27.07 3.72
CA GLU A 231 -13.23 -25.86 4.17
C GLU A 231 -14.75 -26.08 4.28
N MET A 232 -15.37 -26.86 3.39
CA MET A 232 -16.79 -27.16 3.44
C MET A 232 -17.15 -28.05 4.65
N ILE A 233 -16.34 -29.08 4.90
CA ILE A 233 -16.49 -29.96 6.07
C ILE A 233 -16.25 -29.16 7.36
N CYS A 234 -15.26 -28.27 7.37
CA CYS A 234 -15.00 -27.38 8.49
C CYS A 234 -16.19 -26.45 8.80
N LYS A 235 -16.86 -25.90 7.79
CA LYS A 235 -18.06 -25.08 7.99
C LYS A 235 -19.22 -25.88 8.59
N LEU A 236 -19.38 -27.15 8.22
CA LEU A 236 -20.45 -28.01 8.70
C LEU A 236 -20.28 -28.42 10.17
N TYR A 237 -19.02 -28.64 10.60
CA TYR A 237 -18.69 -29.10 11.95
C TYR A 237 -18.09 -28.02 12.85
N GLU A 238 -18.11 -26.76 12.42
CA GLU A 238 -17.52 -25.62 13.12
C GLU A 238 -16.02 -25.82 13.45
N GLY A 239 -15.27 -26.42 12.52
CA GLY A 239 -13.82 -26.59 12.61
C GLY A 239 -13.06 -25.42 11.99
N GLU A 240 -11.90 -25.07 12.54
CA GLU A 240 -10.98 -24.08 11.95
C GLU A 240 -9.86 -24.80 11.20
N LEU A 241 -9.83 -24.65 9.86
CA LEU A 241 -8.76 -25.19 9.02
C LEU A 241 -7.50 -24.31 9.11
N GLN A 242 -6.37 -24.92 9.46
CA GLN A 242 -5.06 -24.29 9.48
C GLN A 242 -4.06 -25.05 8.58
N VAL A 243 -3.21 -24.29 7.89
CA VAL A 243 -2.13 -24.83 7.05
C VAL A 243 -0.81 -24.60 7.80
N ASN A 244 -0.54 -25.45 8.77
CA ASN A 244 0.62 -25.29 9.66
C ASN A 244 1.85 -26.10 9.18
N ARG A 245 1.73 -26.92 8.13
CA ARG A 245 2.81 -27.77 7.62
C ARG A 245 2.89 -27.75 6.10
N SER A 246 4.09 -28.03 5.60
CA SER A 246 4.38 -28.10 4.16
C SER A 246 3.77 -29.33 3.46
N ASN A 247 3.31 -30.31 4.24
CA ASN A 247 2.88 -31.62 3.73
C ASN A 247 1.48 -32.04 4.23
N GLY A 248 0.70 -31.12 4.79
CA GLY A 248 -0.58 -31.49 5.42
C GLY A 248 -1.41 -30.32 5.94
N PHE A 249 -2.59 -30.66 6.44
CA PHE A 249 -3.59 -29.74 6.99
C PHE A 249 -3.88 -30.11 8.45
N SER A 250 -4.19 -29.13 9.29
CA SER A 250 -4.71 -29.35 10.63
C SER A 250 -6.06 -28.67 10.80
N ILE A 251 -7.03 -29.36 11.41
CA ILE A 251 -8.35 -28.81 11.71
C ILE A 251 -8.52 -28.78 13.22
N HIS A 252 -8.81 -27.60 13.74
CA HIS A 252 -8.90 -27.34 15.18
C HIS A 252 -10.36 -27.19 15.59
N PHE A 253 -10.79 -27.99 16.56
CA PHE A 253 -12.13 -27.95 17.13
C PHE A 253 -12.04 -27.39 18.55
N LYS A 254 -12.47 -26.13 18.70
CA LYS A 254 -12.51 -25.44 19.98
C LYS A 254 -13.70 -25.94 20.82
N PRO A 255 -13.57 -26.02 22.15
CA PRO A 255 -14.70 -26.29 23.02
C PRO A 255 -15.67 -25.10 22.94
N THR A 256 -16.91 -25.36 22.53
CA THR A 256 -18.02 -24.39 22.51
C THR A 256 -18.94 -24.68 23.70
N ASP A 257 -19.39 -23.63 24.41
CA ASP A 257 -20.10 -23.71 25.70
C ASP A 257 -21.42 -24.51 25.66
N ASP A 258 -22.05 -24.70 24.50
CA ASP A 258 -23.42 -25.20 24.43
C ASP A 258 -23.58 -26.72 24.51
N GLU A 259 -22.55 -27.51 24.26
CA GLU A 259 -22.58 -28.96 24.38
C GLU A 259 -21.15 -29.43 24.10
N ASN A 260 -20.47 -30.08 25.06
CA ASN A 260 -19.09 -30.59 24.96
C ASN A 260 -18.91 -31.71 23.90
N ASN A 261 -19.50 -31.56 22.72
CA ASN A 261 -19.53 -32.47 21.58
C ASN A 261 -18.39 -32.20 20.59
N TYR A 262 -17.48 -31.27 20.90
CA TYR A 262 -16.36 -30.91 20.03
C TYR A 262 -15.44 -32.09 19.63
N PRO A 263 -15.16 -33.12 20.47
CA PRO A 263 -14.38 -34.28 20.04
C PRO A 263 -15.18 -35.19 19.10
N PHE A 264 -16.50 -35.24 19.24
CA PHE A 264 -17.37 -36.01 18.36
C PHE A 264 -17.49 -35.34 16.97
N ARG A 265 -17.56 -34.01 16.91
CA ARG A 265 -17.49 -33.24 15.65
C ARG A 265 -16.15 -33.46 14.94
N ALA A 266 -15.05 -33.49 15.69
CA ALA A 266 -13.73 -33.78 15.17
C ALA A 266 -13.62 -35.22 14.61
N LEU A 267 -14.28 -36.17 15.27
CA LEU A 267 -14.35 -37.56 14.79
C LEU A 267 -15.20 -37.71 13.53
N CYS A 268 -16.37 -37.05 13.47
CA CYS A 268 -17.25 -37.08 12.29
C CYS A 268 -16.57 -36.47 11.06
N SER A 269 -15.95 -35.30 11.23
CA SER A 269 -15.18 -34.65 10.16
C SER A 269 -13.99 -35.49 9.71
N GLY A 270 -13.22 -36.08 10.64
CA GLY A 270 -12.14 -37.00 10.30
C GLY A 270 -12.60 -38.23 9.54
N TYR A 271 -13.74 -38.81 9.93
CA TYR A 271 -14.30 -39.98 9.26
C TYR A 271 -14.75 -39.65 7.84
N LEU A 272 -15.48 -38.55 7.66
CA LEU A 272 -15.92 -38.08 6.33
C LEU A 272 -14.75 -37.79 5.40
N ILE A 273 -13.67 -37.18 5.91
CA ILE A 273 -12.48 -36.86 5.12
C ILE A 273 -11.81 -38.15 4.65
N VAL A 274 -11.62 -39.13 5.54
CA VAL A 274 -11.03 -40.42 5.17
C VAL A 274 -11.89 -41.17 4.15
N GLN A 275 -13.21 -41.19 4.37
CA GLN A 275 -14.16 -41.91 3.51
C GLN A 275 -14.31 -41.26 2.13
N TRP A 276 -14.33 -39.92 2.06
CA TRP A 276 -14.33 -39.19 0.80
C TRP A 276 -13.03 -39.38 0.02
N MET A 277 -11.90 -39.48 0.72
CA MET A 277 -10.58 -39.61 0.10
C MET A 277 -10.27 -41.03 -0.37
N GLN A 278 -10.91 -42.07 0.20
CA GLN A 278 -10.85 -43.42 -0.35
C GLN A 278 -11.37 -43.52 -1.79
N ASP A 279 -12.26 -42.61 -2.21
CA ASP A 279 -12.77 -42.54 -3.58
C ASP A 279 -11.84 -41.77 -4.54
N GLN A 280 -10.76 -41.13 -4.05
CA GLN A 280 -9.84 -40.32 -4.85
C GLN A 280 -8.45 -40.98 -4.90
N ASP A 281 -8.09 -41.60 -6.02
CA ASP A 281 -6.81 -42.32 -6.22
C ASP A 281 -5.57 -41.39 -6.38
N LEU A 282 -5.75 -40.08 -6.19
CA LEU A 282 -4.72 -39.07 -6.44
C LEU A 282 -3.80 -38.80 -5.24
N PHE A 283 -4.27 -38.98 -4.01
CA PHE A 283 -3.51 -38.63 -2.80
C PHE A 283 -3.59 -39.72 -1.73
N THR A 284 -2.43 -40.20 -1.26
CA THR A 284 -2.34 -41.06 -0.08
C THR A 284 -2.33 -40.19 1.18
N LEU A 285 -3.41 -40.28 1.98
CA LEU A 285 -3.55 -39.49 3.21
C LEU A 285 -3.41 -40.34 4.46
N HIS A 286 -2.71 -39.79 5.44
CA HIS A 286 -2.69 -40.25 6.82
C HIS A 286 -3.51 -39.29 7.67
N ALA A 287 -4.54 -39.78 8.35
CA ALA A 287 -5.39 -38.97 9.21
C ALA A 287 -5.33 -39.49 10.64
N GLY A 288 -5.02 -38.59 11.58
CA GLY A 288 -5.02 -38.90 13.00
C GLY A 288 -5.65 -37.80 13.81
N LEU A 289 -6.34 -38.20 14.88
CA LEU A 289 -7.10 -37.32 15.74
C LEU A 289 -6.57 -37.44 17.18
N ALA A 290 -6.06 -36.34 17.70
CA ALA A 290 -5.58 -36.24 19.07
C ALA A 290 -6.27 -35.13 19.85
N LEU A 291 -6.37 -35.36 21.14
CA LEU A 291 -6.90 -34.42 22.12
C LEU A 291 -5.89 -34.40 23.25
N ASP A 292 -5.47 -33.21 23.66
CA ASP A 292 -4.55 -33.11 24.78
C ASP A 292 -5.27 -33.52 26.07
N GLY A 293 -4.87 -34.66 26.64
CA GLY A 293 -5.37 -35.13 27.94
C GLY A 293 -4.76 -34.36 29.11
N LYS A 294 -3.73 -33.55 28.87
CA LYS A 294 -3.15 -32.67 29.89
C LYS A 294 -3.92 -31.36 29.88
N SER A 295 -4.97 -31.35 30.67
CA SER A 295 -5.70 -30.16 31.10
C SER A 295 -4.80 -29.25 31.96
N GLY A 296 -3.71 -28.75 31.38
CA GLY A 296 -2.76 -27.85 32.02
C GLY A 296 -3.30 -26.42 31.96
N LYS A 297 -3.18 -25.67 33.06
CA LYS A 297 -3.36 -24.22 33.00
C LYS A 297 -2.25 -23.63 32.13
N HIS A 298 -2.52 -23.44 30.85
CA HIS A 298 -1.64 -22.66 29.98
C HIS A 298 -1.75 -21.19 30.39
N SER A 299 -0.78 -20.73 31.17
CA SER A 299 -0.75 -19.38 31.74
C SER A 299 -0.38 -18.31 30.72
N SER A 300 0.34 -18.67 29.66
CA SER A 300 0.71 -17.76 28.57
C SER A 300 0.15 -18.20 27.22
N GLU A 301 0.03 -17.25 26.30
CA GLU A 301 -0.40 -17.49 24.91
C GLU A 301 0.57 -18.42 24.16
N ILE A 302 1.87 -18.29 24.44
CA ILE A 302 2.93 -19.14 23.89
C ILE A 302 2.78 -20.61 24.36
N ASP A 303 2.41 -20.83 25.63
CA ASP A 303 2.21 -22.18 26.16
C ASP A 303 1.03 -22.89 25.49
N LYS A 304 0.01 -22.14 25.05
CA LYS A 304 -1.15 -22.68 24.32
C LYS A 304 -0.76 -23.11 22.92
N ASP A 305 -0.02 -22.27 22.20
CA ASP A 305 0.45 -22.59 20.85
C ASP A 305 1.41 -23.78 20.85
N LEU A 306 2.29 -23.87 21.86
CA LEU A 306 3.19 -25.01 22.00
C LEU A 306 2.44 -26.33 22.29
N ALA A 307 1.41 -26.28 23.13
CA ALA A 307 0.56 -27.44 23.42
C ALA A 307 -0.28 -27.86 22.20
N LEU A 308 -0.78 -26.89 21.43
CA LEU A 308 -1.48 -27.11 20.17
C LEU A 308 -0.57 -27.83 19.16
N GLN A 309 0.68 -27.38 19.05
CA GLN A 309 1.67 -28.01 18.17
C GLN A 309 2.02 -29.43 18.64
N ALA A 310 2.23 -29.63 19.94
CA ALA A 310 2.52 -30.95 20.49
C ALA A 310 1.36 -31.95 20.29
N THR A 311 0.11 -31.48 20.39
CA THR A 311 -1.08 -32.30 20.13
C THR A 311 -1.21 -32.64 18.65
N THR A 312 -0.85 -31.71 17.76
CA THR A 312 -0.81 -31.95 16.31
C THR A 312 0.23 -33.02 15.97
N GLU A 313 1.39 -33.00 16.61
CA GLU A 313 2.43 -34.04 16.46
C GLU A 313 1.93 -35.40 16.94
N GLN A 314 1.29 -35.46 18.11
CA GLN A 314 0.69 -36.70 18.61
C GLN A 314 -0.40 -37.26 17.68
N ALA A 315 -1.18 -36.39 17.03
CA ALA A 315 -2.18 -36.79 16.04
C ALA A 315 -1.52 -37.43 14.81
N LEU A 316 -0.40 -36.89 14.34
CA LEU A 316 0.33 -37.44 13.19
C LEU A 316 1.07 -38.73 13.51
N ASP A 317 1.65 -38.86 14.70
CA ASP A 317 2.37 -40.08 15.12
C ASP A 317 1.47 -41.33 15.12
N ILE A 318 0.17 -41.14 15.36
CA ILE A 318 -0.82 -42.22 15.35
C ILE A 318 -1.52 -42.40 14.00
N ALA A 319 -1.30 -41.50 13.02
CA ALA A 319 -2.03 -41.50 11.76
C ALA A 319 -1.62 -42.68 10.86
N ILE A 320 -2.61 -43.37 10.31
CA ILE A 320 -2.42 -44.53 9.41
C ILE A 320 -3.04 -44.22 8.04
N GLU A 321 -2.47 -44.81 6.99
CA GLU A 321 -2.98 -44.69 5.63
C GLU A 321 -4.44 -45.16 5.51
N GLY A 322 -5.29 -44.28 4.96
CA GLY A 322 -6.66 -44.61 4.58
C GLY A 322 -7.60 -44.97 5.73
N LYS A 323 -7.20 -44.77 7.00
CA LYS A 323 -8.02 -45.04 8.19
C LYS A 323 -7.89 -43.92 9.21
N LEU A 324 -9.00 -43.56 9.86
CA LEU A 324 -8.98 -42.60 10.96
C LEU A 324 -8.52 -43.28 12.25
N VAL A 325 -7.43 -42.79 12.83
CA VAL A 325 -6.93 -43.26 14.12
C VAL A 325 -7.17 -42.20 15.19
N ILE A 326 -7.74 -42.64 16.31
CA ILE A 326 -8.08 -41.78 17.44
C ILE A 326 -7.20 -42.13 18.65
N ASN A 327 -6.77 -41.10 19.38
CA ASN A 327 -6.10 -41.26 20.66
C ASN A 327 -7.08 -41.79 21.73
N SER A 328 -6.58 -42.57 22.71
CA SER A 328 -7.37 -43.09 23.85
C SER A 328 -8.11 -42.00 24.62
N THR A 329 -7.57 -40.78 24.68
CA THR A 329 -8.17 -39.61 25.33
C THR A 329 -9.49 -39.21 24.66
N ILE A 330 -9.59 -39.38 23.33
CA ILE A 330 -10.82 -39.09 22.58
C ILE A 330 -11.83 -40.21 22.75
N TYR A 331 -11.38 -41.47 22.69
CA TYR A 331 -12.27 -42.61 22.90
C TYR A 331 -12.93 -42.58 24.29
N ASN A 332 -12.16 -42.22 25.32
CA ASN A 332 -12.65 -42.14 26.69
C ASN A 332 -13.47 -40.88 26.98
N HIS A 333 -13.63 -39.97 25.99
CA HIS A 333 -14.46 -38.78 26.15
C HIS A 333 -15.95 -39.15 26.17
N ALA A 334 -16.71 -38.50 27.06
CA ALA A 334 -18.14 -38.79 27.29
C ALA A 334 -19.00 -38.72 26.00
N SER A 335 -18.58 -37.90 25.04
CA SER A 335 -19.27 -37.67 23.77
C SER A 335 -19.01 -38.72 22.70
N VAL A 336 -17.99 -39.58 22.86
CA VAL A 336 -17.51 -40.53 21.83
C VAL A 336 -17.66 -41.99 22.26
N GLY A 337 -17.39 -42.31 23.53
CA GLY A 337 -17.19 -43.69 23.98
C GLY A 337 -18.32 -44.68 23.71
N ASN A 338 -19.58 -44.23 23.63
CA ASN A 338 -20.75 -45.08 23.35
C ASN A 338 -21.29 -44.93 21.91
N ARG A 339 -20.60 -44.19 21.02
CA ARG A 339 -21.09 -43.80 19.69
C ARG A 339 -20.23 -44.31 18.53
N VAL A 340 -19.12 -44.98 18.82
CA VAL A 340 -18.13 -45.41 17.82
C VAL A 340 -17.71 -46.85 18.06
N GLN A 341 -17.69 -47.66 17.00
CA GLN A 341 -17.04 -48.97 16.99
C GLN A 341 -15.59 -48.79 16.53
N SER A 342 -14.65 -49.14 17.41
CA SER A 342 -13.21 -49.00 17.14
C SER A 342 -12.46 -50.28 17.47
N SER A 343 -11.56 -50.70 16.58
CA SER A 343 -10.61 -51.78 16.85
C SER A 343 -9.29 -51.23 17.40
N ILE A 344 -8.64 -51.99 18.28
CA ILE A 344 -7.35 -51.61 18.87
C ILE A 344 -6.28 -51.67 17.77
N SER A 345 -5.51 -50.59 17.58
CA SER A 345 -4.34 -50.62 16.72
C SER A 345 -3.13 -51.11 17.53
N ASN A 346 -2.55 -52.25 17.15
CA ASN A 346 -1.25 -52.69 17.68
C ASN A 346 -0.08 -52.16 16.84
N HIS A 347 -0.34 -51.25 15.90
CA HIS A 347 0.66 -50.83 14.93
C HIS A 347 1.48 -49.65 15.46
N THR A 348 2.52 -49.92 16.24
CA THR A 348 3.80 -49.17 16.28
C THR A 348 4.78 -49.82 17.28
N GLU A 349 5.84 -50.44 16.76
CA GLU A 349 7.04 -50.90 17.52
C GLU A 349 7.95 -49.74 17.99
N LYS A 350 7.51 -48.48 17.89
CA LYS A 350 8.25 -47.33 18.40
C LYS A 350 7.41 -46.53 19.40
N VAL A 351 7.76 -46.74 20.66
CA VAL A 351 7.60 -45.82 21.81
C VAL A 351 6.19 -45.68 22.38
N SER A 352 5.92 -46.54 23.37
CA SER A 352 5.44 -46.18 24.72
C SER A 352 4.21 -45.26 24.88
N LYS A 353 3.13 -45.87 25.39
CA LYS A 353 2.07 -45.28 26.24
C LYS A 353 1.12 -44.28 25.57
N ASN A 354 0.34 -44.73 24.60
CA ASN A 354 -1.06 -44.32 24.47
C ASN A 354 -1.81 -45.28 23.54
N SER A 355 -2.82 -45.97 24.06
CA SER A 355 -3.59 -46.98 23.32
C SER A 355 -4.37 -46.32 22.17
N SER A 356 -3.81 -46.28 20.97
CA SER A 356 -4.49 -45.76 19.77
C SER A 356 -5.53 -46.77 19.26
N ARG A 357 -6.67 -46.26 18.82
CA ARG A 357 -7.78 -47.07 18.31
C ARG A 357 -8.13 -46.62 16.89
N ILE A 358 -8.34 -47.59 16.00
CA ILE A 358 -8.79 -47.36 14.64
C ILE A 358 -10.31 -47.28 14.66
N VAL A 359 -10.89 -46.22 14.10
CA VAL A 359 -12.34 -46.10 13.95
C VAL A 359 -12.77 -46.94 12.76
N GLU A 360 -13.61 -47.96 12.98
CA GLU A 360 -14.12 -48.83 11.92
C GLU A 360 -15.49 -48.34 11.43
N THR A 361 -16.42 -48.08 12.34
CA THR A 361 -17.80 -47.67 11.99
C THR A 361 -18.40 -46.78 13.08
N LEU A 362 -19.15 -45.73 12.70
CA LEU A 362 -19.98 -44.96 13.64
C LEU A 362 -21.33 -45.64 13.84
N LEU A 363 -21.82 -45.69 15.08
CA LEU A 363 -23.11 -46.32 15.42
C LEU A 363 -24.30 -45.48 14.93
N GLU A 364 -25.37 -46.15 14.50
CA GLU A 364 -26.68 -45.56 14.16
C GLU A 364 -27.19 -44.67 15.31
N PRO A 365 -27.78 -43.48 15.05
CA PRO A 365 -28.29 -42.97 13.77
C PRO A 365 -27.30 -42.08 12.98
N TYR A 366 -26.04 -41.96 13.42
CA TYR A 366 -25.09 -41.00 12.84
C TYR A 366 -24.43 -41.51 11.56
N GLY A 367 -24.31 -42.84 11.38
CA GLY A 367 -23.82 -43.45 10.14
C GLY A 367 -24.65 -43.04 8.92
N ALA A 368 -25.98 -43.21 8.97
CA ALA A 368 -26.88 -42.84 7.88
C ALA A 368 -26.91 -41.32 7.58
N LEU A 369 -26.69 -40.47 8.59
CA LEU A 369 -26.61 -39.02 8.41
C LEU A 369 -25.32 -38.62 7.69
N LEU A 370 -24.19 -39.22 8.07
CA LEU A 370 -22.90 -38.99 7.43
C LEU A 370 -22.88 -39.51 5.99
N GLU A 371 -23.50 -40.66 5.73
CA GLU A 371 -23.60 -41.22 4.38
C GLU A 371 -24.43 -40.30 3.44
N ARG A 372 -25.57 -39.77 3.91
CA ARG A 372 -26.35 -38.75 3.16
C ARG A 372 -25.59 -37.45 2.96
N GLN A 373 -24.81 -37.01 3.95
CA GLN A 373 -23.99 -35.80 3.82
C GLN A 373 -22.84 -36.01 2.84
N LEU A 374 -22.22 -37.19 2.85
CA LEU A 374 -21.19 -37.58 1.89
C LEU A 374 -21.75 -37.66 0.46
N GLU A 375 -22.96 -38.19 0.26
CA GLU A 375 -23.66 -38.16 -1.04
C GLU A 375 -23.94 -36.72 -1.51
N THR A 376 -24.36 -35.84 -0.60
CA THR A 376 -24.64 -34.43 -0.92
C THR A 376 -23.35 -33.67 -1.30
N LEU A 377 -22.25 -33.95 -0.60
CA LEU A 377 -20.93 -33.40 -0.90
C LEU A 377 -20.41 -33.92 -2.25
N LYS A 378 -20.59 -35.21 -2.55
CA LYS A 378 -20.26 -35.79 -3.86
C LYS A 378 -21.05 -35.14 -5.00
N ALA A 379 -22.34 -34.90 -4.82
CA ALA A 379 -23.20 -34.28 -5.83
C ALA A 379 -22.81 -32.82 -6.16
N GLN A 380 -22.24 -32.08 -5.20
CA GLN A 380 -21.75 -30.71 -5.45
C GLN A 380 -20.37 -30.65 -6.12
N VAL A 381 -19.63 -31.77 -6.12
CA VAL A 381 -18.26 -31.88 -6.68
C VAL A 381 -18.25 -32.26 -8.15
N ASN A 382 -19.34 -32.83 -8.66
CA ASN A 382 -19.49 -33.23 -10.06
C ASN A 382 -20.80 -32.62 -10.60
N PRO A 383 -20.80 -31.37 -11.11
CA PRO A 383 -21.93 -30.83 -11.85
C PRO A 383 -22.13 -31.54 -13.20
#